data_AF-A0AAF0EUY6-F1
#
_entry.id   AF-A0AAF0EUY6-F1
#
_cell.length_a   1.000
_cell.length_b   1.000
_cell.length_c   1.000
_cell.angle_alpha   90.00
_cell.angle_beta   90.00
_cell.angle_gamma   90.00
#
_symmetry.space_group_name_H-M   'P 1'
#
loop_
_entity.id
_entity.type
_entity.pdbx_description
1 polymer ?
#
loop_
_entity_poly.entity_id
_entity_poly.type
_entity_poly.pdbx_seq_one_letter_code
_entity_poly.pdbx_strand_id
1 'polypeptide(L)'
;MMGGRIRDVWADNLELEMAHLRKKLEKYPFVAIDTEFPGIVARPIGVFRGSTDYHFQTLRCNVDMLHMIQLGLSVCDAEGNIPPDVCTWQFNLRFDVTRDMCAPDSLELLTTAGLDFERHMRLGIDHTVFGELIVSSGLVLLDNITWVSFHSGYDFGYLLKLVTGEPLPDVEDDFFERLHLWFPCIYDVKYIMRSCKSLKGGLQDVADDLQISRIGQQHQAGSDSLLTALIFFKMRDSMFDGVLEESKYLGYIYGFSNATSATRTQNGHLLYAPRANATPVPAHANADALASAHTHSPDDVGVGIE
;
A
#
# COMPACT_ATOMS: atom_id res chain seq x y z
N MET A 1 -9.80 -23.13 13.60
CA MET A 1 -9.19 -22.10 14.44
C MET A 1 -8.45 -21.13 13.53
N MET A 2 -9.03 -19.96 13.24
CA MET A 2 -8.49 -18.98 12.27
C MET A 2 -7.59 -17.89 12.89
N GLY A 3 -7.50 -17.81 14.23
CA GLY A 3 -6.80 -16.74 14.96
C GLY A 3 -5.26 -16.82 15.01
N GLY A 4 -4.62 -17.56 14.11
CA GLY A 4 -3.14 -17.74 14.09
C GLY A 4 -2.46 -17.29 12.79
N ARG A 5 -3.19 -16.62 11.90
CA ARG A 5 -2.75 -16.28 10.54
C ARG A 5 -2.08 -14.91 10.45
N ILE A 6 -2.58 -13.95 11.23
CA ILE A 6 -2.03 -12.60 11.40
C ILE A 6 -1.20 -12.56 12.67
N ARG A 7 0.06 -12.13 12.54
CA ARG A 7 0.99 -11.99 13.65
C ARG A 7 1.25 -10.52 13.94
N ASP A 8 0.86 -10.07 15.13
CA ASP A 8 1.29 -8.78 15.64
C ASP A 8 2.80 -8.78 15.92
N VAL A 9 3.46 -7.75 15.39
CA VAL A 9 4.87 -7.48 15.58
C VAL A 9 5.03 -6.15 16.29
N TRP A 10 5.81 -6.19 17.37
CA TRP A 10 6.17 -5.08 18.24
C TRP A 10 7.70 -5.06 18.38
N ALA A 11 8.25 -4.09 19.11
CA ALA A 11 9.69 -3.96 19.25
C ALA A 11 10.38 -5.21 19.85
N ASP A 12 9.71 -5.96 20.71
CA ASP A 12 10.27 -7.11 21.43
C ASP A 12 10.39 -8.39 20.59
N ASN A 13 9.56 -8.54 19.55
CA ASN A 13 9.56 -9.71 18.67
C ASN A 13 9.95 -9.39 17.20
N LEU A 14 10.29 -8.14 16.89
CA LEU A 14 10.61 -7.67 15.54
C LEU A 14 11.62 -8.55 14.81
N GLU A 15 12.79 -8.77 15.41
CA GLU A 15 13.88 -9.51 14.78
C GLU A 15 13.50 -10.97 14.47
N LEU A 16 12.78 -11.60 15.39
CA LEU A 16 12.31 -12.97 15.24
C LEU A 16 11.34 -13.08 14.06
N GLU A 17 10.35 -12.19 14.01
CA GLU A 17 9.33 -12.24 12.98
C GLU A 17 9.85 -11.78 11.61
N MET A 18 10.79 -10.83 11.57
CA MET A 18 11.51 -10.50 10.34
C MET A 18 12.30 -11.71 9.81
N ALA A 19 12.94 -12.51 10.67
CA ALA A 19 13.60 -13.74 10.23
C ALA A 19 12.62 -14.77 9.66
N HIS A 20 11.43 -14.91 10.24
CA HIS A 20 10.38 -15.78 9.71
C HIS A 20 9.85 -15.29 8.36
N LEU A 21 9.61 -13.99 8.21
CA LEU A 21 9.17 -13.38 6.96
C LEU A 21 10.20 -13.62 5.85
N ARG A 22 11.48 -13.31 6.09
CA ARG A 22 12.57 -13.53 5.12
C ARG A 22 12.59 -14.96 4.58
N LYS A 23 12.46 -15.95 5.47
CA LYS A 23 12.44 -17.37 5.09
C LYS A 23 11.24 -17.74 4.21
N LYS A 24 10.10 -17.07 4.40
CA LYS A 24 8.88 -17.35 3.61
C LYS A 24 8.93 -16.75 2.21
N LEU A 25 9.61 -15.63 2.02
CA LEU A 25 9.70 -14.96 0.71
C LEU A 25 10.31 -15.86 -0.38
N GLU A 26 11.17 -16.83 -0.02
CA GLU A 26 11.70 -17.82 -0.96
C GLU A 26 10.61 -18.66 -1.65
N LYS A 27 9.51 -18.93 -0.95
CA LYS A 27 8.39 -19.75 -1.45
C LYS A 27 7.15 -18.93 -1.77
N TYR A 28 6.99 -17.79 -1.11
CA TYR A 28 5.81 -16.93 -1.18
C TYR A 28 6.23 -15.51 -1.58
N PRO A 29 6.63 -15.28 -2.85
CA PRO A 29 7.22 -14.02 -3.30
C PRO A 29 6.19 -12.91 -3.61
N PHE A 30 4.89 -13.20 -3.53
CA PHE A 30 3.85 -12.18 -3.65
C PHE A 30 3.57 -11.58 -2.28
N VAL A 31 3.79 -10.27 -2.15
CA VAL A 31 3.67 -9.53 -0.90
C VAL A 31 2.57 -8.49 -1.06
N ALA A 32 1.42 -8.73 -0.44
CA ALA A 32 0.38 -7.73 -0.35
C ALA A 32 0.66 -6.76 0.79
N ILE A 33 0.44 -5.47 0.55
CA ILE A 33 0.70 -4.37 1.48
C ILE A 33 -0.58 -3.57 1.75
N ASP A 34 -0.68 -3.09 2.98
CA ASP A 34 -1.57 -2.00 3.38
C ASP A 34 -0.92 -1.23 4.55
N THR A 35 -1.28 0.04 4.76
CA THR A 35 -0.74 0.86 5.86
C THR A 35 -1.83 1.64 6.59
N GLU A 36 -1.67 1.80 7.90
CA GLU A 36 -2.48 2.74 8.70
C GLU A 36 -1.63 3.93 9.11
N PHE A 37 -2.17 5.13 8.91
CA PHE A 37 -1.46 6.38 9.15
C PHE A 37 -2.44 7.49 9.59
N PRO A 38 -1.95 8.61 10.16
CA PRO A 38 -2.79 9.55 10.89
C PRO A 38 -3.52 10.57 9.98
N GLY A 39 -3.94 10.12 8.79
CA GLY A 39 -4.72 10.90 7.83
C GLY A 39 -3.94 11.98 7.08
N ILE A 40 -4.66 13.05 6.73
CA ILE A 40 -4.16 14.20 5.97
C ILE A 40 -4.37 15.45 6.84
N VAL A 41 -3.29 16.15 7.15
CA VAL A 41 -3.32 17.37 7.98
C VAL A 41 -3.01 18.65 7.20
N ALA A 42 -2.52 18.53 5.97
CA ALA A 42 -2.16 19.68 5.14
C ALA A 42 -2.58 19.53 3.68
N ARG A 43 -2.79 20.68 3.02
CA ARG A 43 -2.93 20.78 1.57
C ARG A 43 -1.85 21.72 1.04
N PRO A 44 -1.16 21.37 -0.06
CA PRO A 44 -0.15 22.22 -0.64
C PRO A 44 -0.81 23.46 -1.24
N ILE A 45 -0.21 24.63 -1.05
CA ILE A 45 -0.66 25.90 -1.64
C ILE A 45 0.27 26.23 -2.81
N GLY A 46 -0.29 26.43 -3.99
CA GLY A 46 0.52 26.75 -5.17
C GLY A 46 -0.23 26.56 -6.48
N VAL A 47 0.54 26.61 -7.58
CA VAL A 47 0.06 26.30 -8.93
C VAL A 47 0.59 24.91 -9.30
N PHE A 48 -0.30 24.04 -9.75
CA PHE A 48 -0.01 22.64 -10.05
C PHE A 48 -0.22 22.33 -11.52
N ARG A 49 0.53 21.35 -12.04
CA ARG A 49 0.45 20.85 -13.42
C ARG A 49 -0.71 19.86 -13.57
N GLY A 50 -1.92 20.31 -13.24
CA GLY A 50 -3.14 19.48 -13.27
C GLY A 50 -3.39 18.73 -11.97
N SER A 51 -4.35 17.79 -12.01
CA SER A 51 -4.84 17.10 -10.82
C SER A 51 -3.85 16.08 -10.25
N THR A 52 -3.13 15.34 -11.10
CA THR A 52 -2.18 14.31 -10.65
C THR A 52 -1.02 14.92 -9.88
N ASP A 53 -0.47 16.04 -10.37
CA ASP A 53 0.56 16.79 -9.66
C ASP A 53 0.04 17.32 -8.32
N TYR A 54 -1.18 17.86 -8.25
CA TYR A 54 -1.79 18.26 -6.98
C TYR A 54 -1.97 17.09 -6.00
N HIS A 55 -2.40 15.92 -6.47
CA HIS A 55 -2.51 14.72 -5.65
C HIS A 55 -1.14 14.28 -5.14
N PHE A 56 -0.13 14.24 -6.01
CA PHE A 56 1.24 13.91 -5.62
C PHE A 56 1.79 14.90 -4.58
N GLN A 57 1.64 16.20 -4.79
CA GLN A 57 2.11 17.20 -3.82
C GLN A 57 1.36 17.13 -2.49
N THR A 58 0.08 16.73 -2.50
CA THR A 58 -0.68 16.47 -1.28
C THR A 58 -0.12 15.26 -0.54
N LEU A 59 0.11 14.16 -1.26
CA LEU A 59 0.73 12.97 -0.67
C LEU A 59 2.09 13.31 -0.08
N ARG A 60 2.97 13.93 -0.88
CA ARG A 60 4.34 14.27 -0.50
C ARG A 60 4.38 15.05 0.81
N CYS A 61 3.62 16.15 0.89
CA CYS A 61 3.67 17.00 2.07
C CYS A 61 3.17 16.29 3.33
N ASN A 62 2.13 15.45 3.23
CA ASN A 62 1.61 14.72 4.39
C ASN A 62 2.54 13.56 4.80
N VAL A 63 3.01 12.76 3.84
CA VAL A 63 3.93 11.65 4.12
C VAL A 63 5.23 12.16 4.76
N ASP A 64 5.79 13.28 4.30
CA ASP A 64 7.01 13.83 4.88
C ASP A 64 6.81 14.30 6.33
N MET A 65 5.65 14.86 6.65
CA MET A 65 5.33 15.40 7.97
C MET A 65 4.84 14.37 8.99
N LEU A 66 4.19 13.30 8.53
CA LEU A 66 3.48 12.34 9.38
C LEU A 66 4.27 11.03 9.54
N HIS A 67 3.85 10.24 10.51
CA HIS A 67 4.44 8.94 10.82
C HIS A 67 3.41 7.82 10.58
N MET A 68 3.82 6.79 9.84
CA MET A 68 3.05 5.54 9.70
C MET A 68 2.85 4.89 11.08
N ILE A 69 1.66 4.33 11.33
CA ILE A 69 1.27 3.71 12.59
C ILE A 69 1.30 2.19 12.49
N GLN A 70 0.78 1.61 11.40
CA GLN A 70 0.88 0.18 11.11
C GLN A 70 1.33 -0.09 9.67
N LEU A 71 2.04 -1.20 9.49
CA LEU A 71 2.30 -1.82 8.18
C LEU A 71 1.81 -3.27 8.21
N GLY A 72 1.01 -3.64 7.22
CA GLY A 72 0.53 -5.00 7.02
C GLY A 72 1.23 -5.62 5.83
N LEU A 73 1.84 -6.79 6.01
CA LEU A 73 2.44 -7.56 4.94
C LEU A 73 1.85 -8.97 4.93
N SER A 74 1.19 -9.34 3.83
CA SER A 74 0.64 -10.68 3.63
C SER A 74 1.34 -11.38 2.47
N VAL A 75 1.80 -12.61 2.69
CA VAL A 75 2.58 -13.36 1.69
C VAL A 75 1.81 -14.54 1.09
N CYS A 76 2.00 -14.74 -0.20
CA CYS A 76 1.41 -15.84 -0.98
C CYS A 76 2.33 -16.24 -2.15
N ASP A 77 2.07 -17.41 -2.75
CA ASP A 77 2.79 -17.87 -3.92
C ASP A 77 2.16 -17.34 -5.22
N ALA A 78 2.75 -17.69 -6.36
CA ALA A 78 2.29 -17.21 -7.67
C ALA A 78 0.89 -17.72 -8.05
N GLU A 79 0.39 -18.74 -7.37
CA GLU A 79 -0.95 -19.30 -7.54
C GLU A 79 -1.95 -18.76 -6.50
N GLY A 80 -1.51 -17.87 -5.60
CA GLY A 80 -2.35 -17.29 -4.55
C GLY A 80 -2.50 -18.19 -3.33
N ASN A 81 -1.74 -19.27 -3.22
CA ASN A 81 -1.74 -20.08 -2.01
C ASN A 81 -0.96 -19.37 -0.91
N ILE A 82 -1.61 -19.28 0.24
CA ILE A 82 -1.07 -18.71 1.47
C ILE A 82 -0.36 -19.78 2.31
N PRO A 83 0.68 -19.41 3.09
CA PRO A 83 1.29 -20.31 4.06
C PRO A 83 0.24 -20.96 5.00
N PRO A 84 0.43 -22.24 5.39
CA PRO A 84 -0.50 -22.93 6.28
C PRO A 84 -0.51 -22.38 7.71
N ASP A 85 0.56 -21.72 8.12
CA ASP A 85 0.81 -21.11 9.41
C ASP A 85 0.63 -19.57 9.32
N VAL A 86 1.54 -18.78 9.92
CA VAL A 86 1.51 -17.31 9.79
C VAL A 86 1.70 -16.94 8.32
N CYS A 87 0.75 -16.19 7.77
CA CYS A 87 0.81 -15.65 6.41
C CYS A 87 0.88 -14.12 6.37
N THR A 88 0.60 -13.47 7.49
CA THR A 88 0.46 -12.02 7.58
C THR A 88 1.18 -11.51 8.81
N TRP A 89 1.94 -10.42 8.65
CA TRP A 89 2.58 -9.67 9.73
C TRP A 89 1.95 -8.30 9.81
N GLN A 90 1.51 -7.93 11.02
CA GLN A 90 1.02 -6.61 11.35
C GLN A 90 2.08 -5.93 12.21
N PHE A 91 2.89 -5.10 11.60
CA PHE A 91 3.92 -4.32 12.28
C PHE A 91 3.27 -3.10 12.92
N ASN A 92 3.45 -2.95 14.22
CA ASN A 92 2.92 -1.85 15.00
C ASN A 92 4.07 -0.87 15.30
N LEU A 93 4.09 0.27 14.64
CA LEU A 93 5.18 1.25 14.72
C LEU A 93 4.93 2.24 15.88
N ARG A 94 6.01 2.82 16.40
CA ARG A 94 5.94 3.74 17.53
C ARG A 94 5.21 5.01 17.15
N PHE A 95 4.13 5.35 17.85
CA PHE A 95 3.37 6.57 17.60
C PHE A 95 2.94 7.20 18.94
N ASP A 96 3.12 8.50 19.09
CA ASP A 96 2.78 9.25 20.29
C ASP A 96 1.76 10.35 19.94
N VAL A 97 0.50 10.10 20.26
CA VAL A 97 -0.63 11.02 20.02
C VAL A 97 -0.46 12.40 20.66
N THR A 98 0.45 12.55 21.64
CA THR A 98 0.72 13.83 22.31
C THR A 98 1.82 14.65 21.62
N ARG A 99 2.63 14.01 20.77
CA ARG A 99 3.80 14.61 20.10
C ARG A 99 3.68 14.64 18.59
N ASP A 100 3.11 13.58 18.01
CA ASP A 100 2.97 13.41 16.57
C ASP A 100 1.71 14.13 16.05
N MET A 101 1.80 14.69 14.84
CA MET A 101 0.64 15.30 14.18
C MET A 101 -0.34 14.22 13.74
N CYS A 102 -1.64 14.51 13.88
CA CYS A 102 -2.70 13.59 13.49
C CYS A 102 -3.99 14.33 13.15
N ALA A 103 -4.70 13.84 12.13
CA ALA A 103 -6.06 14.26 11.85
C ALA A 103 -7.03 13.68 12.89
N PRO A 104 -7.87 14.49 13.57
CA PRO A 104 -8.77 14.01 14.61
C PRO A 104 -9.69 12.86 14.16
N ASP A 105 -10.27 12.97 12.96
CA ASP A 105 -11.18 11.95 12.42
C ASP A 105 -10.46 10.61 12.20
N SER A 106 -9.20 10.64 11.74
CA SER A 106 -8.37 9.45 11.57
C SER A 106 -8.00 8.83 12.92
N LEU A 107 -7.74 9.65 13.95
CA LEU A 107 -7.48 9.15 15.30
C LEU A 107 -8.70 8.41 15.86
N GLU A 108 -9.90 8.98 15.70
CA GLU A 108 -11.15 8.38 16.16
C GLU A 108 -11.46 7.08 15.42
N LEU A 109 -11.30 7.07 14.10
CA LEU A 109 -11.50 5.90 13.26
C LEU A 109 -10.56 4.76 13.67
N LEU A 110 -9.26 5.03 13.79
CA LEU A 110 -8.26 4.02 14.18
C LEU A 110 -8.46 3.53 15.61
N THR A 111 -8.88 4.41 16.53
CA THR A 111 -9.26 3.99 17.89
C THR A 111 -10.45 3.03 17.86
N THR A 112 -11.46 3.34 17.03
CA THR A 112 -12.65 2.49 16.84
C THR A 112 -12.28 1.15 16.18
N ALA A 113 -11.30 1.17 15.28
CA ALA A 113 -10.70 -0.01 14.67
C ALA A 113 -9.88 -0.87 15.65
N GLY A 114 -9.65 -0.38 16.87
CA GLY A 114 -9.01 -1.13 17.95
C GLY A 114 -7.50 -0.91 18.06
N LEU A 115 -6.95 0.17 17.49
CA LEU A 115 -5.55 0.52 17.73
C LEU A 115 -5.36 1.02 19.17
N ASP A 116 -4.42 0.39 19.88
CA ASP A 116 -4.01 0.77 21.23
C ASP A 116 -2.84 1.76 21.16
N PHE A 117 -3.17 3.06 21.12
CA PHE A 117 -2.17 4.13 20.99
C PHE A 117 -1.21 4.21 22.19
N GLU A 118 -1.63 3.80 23.40
CA GLU A 118 -0.71 3.73 24.54
C GLU A 118 0.34 2.63 24.30
N ARG A 119 -0.08 1.50 23.74
CA ARG A 119 0.82 0.42 23.36
C ARG A 119 1.73 0.80 22.20
N HIS A 120 1.25 1.50 21.18
CA HIS A 120 2.09 2.06 20.10
C HIS A 120 3.17 2.97 20.68
N MET A 121 2.82 3.89 21.58
CA MET A 121 3.79 4.80 22.21
C MET A 121 4.87 4.03 22.99
N ARG A 122 4.48 2.99 23.73
CA ARG A 122 5.39 2.29 24.67
C ARG A 122 6.19 1.15 24.05
N LEU A 123 5.56 0.38 23.15
CA LEU A 123 6.08 -0.89 22.63
C LEU A 123 6.20 -0.90 21.10
N GLY A 124 5.78 0.17 20.43
CA GLY A 124 5.85 0.28 18.99
C GLY A 124 7.28 0.21 18.46
N ILE A 125 7.41 -0.31 17.25
CA ILE A 125 8.67 -0.47 16.55
C ILE A 125 9.23 0.91 16.19
N ASP A 126 10.51 1.13 16.44
CA ASP A 126 11.22 2.32 15.97
C ASP A 126 11.30 2.33 14.44
N HIS A 127 10.85 3.42 13.80
CA HIS A 127 10.81 3.52 12.33
C HIS A 127 12.19 3.34 11.69
N THR A 128 13.26 3.87 12.28
CA THR A 128 14.60 3.77 11.70
C THR A 128 15.10 2.33 11.74
N VAL A 129 14.96 1.66 12.89
CA VAL A 129 15.31 0.23 13.03
C VAL A 129 14.51 -0.61 12.04
N PHE A 130 13.22 -0.31 11.87
CA PHE A 130 12.39 -1.05 10.92
C PHE A 130 12.83 -0.86 9.48
N GLY A 131 13.13 0.38 9.07
CA GLY A 131 13.66 0.68 7.74
C GLY A 131 14.93 -0.13 7.45
N GLU A 132 15.89 -0.15 8.35
CA GLU A 132 17.14 -0.93 8.21
C GLU A 132 16.89 -2.43 7.98
N LEU A 133 15.92 -3.00 8.73
CA LEU A 133 15.56 -4.40 8.59
C LEU A 133 14.82 -4.69 7.28
N ILE A 134 13.97 -3.78 6.79
CA ILE A 134 13.30 -3.93 5.49
C ILE A 134 14.33 -3.90 4.35
N VAL A 135 15.27 -2.95 4.36
CA VAL A 135 16.33 -2.85 3.32
C VAL A 135 17.13 -4.14 3.21
N SER A 136 17.46 -4.78 4.33
CA SER A 136 18.25 -6.02 4.38
C SER A 136 17.41 -7.32 4.35
N SER A 137 16.11 -7.22 4.10
CA SER A 137 15.19 -8.37 4.17
C SER A 137 15.04 -9.17 2.88
N GLY A 138 15.35 -8.57 1.74
CA GLY A 138 14.98 -9.11 0.43
C GLY A 138 13.54 -8.81 0.01
N LEU A 139 12.81 -7.92 0.69
CA LEU A 139 11.50 -7.41 0.24
C LEU A 139 11.61 -6.35 -0.86
N VAL A 140 12.74 -5.64 -0.91
CA VAL A 140 12.96 -4.45 -1.77
C VAL A 140 14.15 -4.66 -2.68
N LEU A 141 14.23 -3.88 -3.76
CA LEU A 141 15.31 -3.88 -4.76
C LEU A 141 15.41 -5.19 -5.59
N LEU A 142 14.50 -6.15 -5.40
CA LEU A 142 14.52 -7.43 -6.08
C LEU A 142 13.31 -7.60 -7.02
N ASP A 143 13.57 -7.99 -8.26
CA ASP A 143 12.55 -8.19 -9.30
C ASP A 143 11.77 -9.51 -9.17
N ASN A 144 12.22 -10.42 -8.31
CA ASN A 144 11.52 -11.65 -7.99
C ASN A 144 10.44 -11.47 -6.91
N ILE A 145 10.39 -10.34 -6.21
CA ILE A 145 9.31 -9.99 -5.28
C ILE A 145 8.24 -9.21 -6.03
N THR A 146 6.98 -9.62 -5.89
CA THR A 146 5.84 -8.92 -6.50
C THR A 146 4.97 -8.31 -5.41
N TRP A 147 4.89 -6.99 -5.40
CA TRP A 147 4.04 -6.24 -4.50
C TRP A 147 2.61 -6.13 -5.05
N VAL A 148 1.64 -6.36 -4.18
CA VAL A 148 0.21 -6.26 -4.47
C VAL A 148 -0.39 -5.26 -3.50
N SER A 149 -1.18 -4.31 -4.00
CA SER A 149 -1.66 -3.21 -3.17
C SER A 149 -3.05 -2.76 -3.61
N PHE A 150 -3.67 -1.85 -2.87
CA PHE A 150 -4.97 -1.28 -3.22
C PHE A 150 -4.98 0.22 -3.00
N HIS A 151 -5.11 1.03 -4.07
CA HIS A 151 -5.13 2.49 -3.97
C HIS A 151 -3.91 3.07 -3.25
N SER A 152 -2.74 2.63 -3.70
CA SER A 152 -1.57 2.48 -2.82
C SER A 152 -0.57 3.63 -2.80
N GLY A 153 -0.99 4.81 -3.23
CA GLY A 153 -0.12 5.98 -3.30
C GLY A 153 0.58 6.24 -1.97
N TYR A 154 -0.21 6.42 -0.90
CA TYR A 154 0.30 6.71 0.43
C TYR A 154 1.11 5.55 1.02
N ASP A 155 0.66 4.30 0.82
CA ASP A 155 1.38 3.11 1.32
C ASP A 155 2.82 3.08 0.83
N PHE A 156 2.99 3.24 -0.48
CA PHE A 156 4.30 3.28 -1.10
C PHE A 156 5.05 4.59 -0.84
N GLY A 157 4.35 5.71 -0.64
CA GLY A 157 4.96 6.94 -0.15
C GLY A 157 5.63 6.75 1.20
N TYR A 158 4.91 6.22 2.19
CA TYR A 158 5.48 5.95 3.51
C TYR A 158 6.56 4.87 3.46
N LEU A 159 6.34 3.79 2.72
CA LEU A 159 7.34 2.72 2.63
C LEU A 159 8.62 3.20 1.93
N LEU A 160 8.51 4.04 0.89
CA LEU A 160 9.66 4.63 0.22
C LEU A 160 10.43 5.56 1.16
N LYS A 161 9.74 6.46 1.89
CA LYS A 161 10.33 7.32 2.94
C LYS A 161 11.04 6.47 4.00
N LEU A 162 10.43 5.37 4.43
CA LEU A 162 10.97 4.48 5.45
C LEU A 162 12.29 3.84 5.01
N VAL A 163 12.35 3.30 3.79
CA VAL A 163 13.54 2.56 3.31
C VAL A 163 14.65 3.47 2.80
N THR A 164 14.34 4.69 2.37
CA THR A 164 15.35 5.68 1.97
C THR A 164 15.88 6.47 3.15
N GLY A 165 15.09 6.66 4.20
CA GLY A 165 15.40 7.58 5.30
C GLY A 165 15.43 9.05 4.85
N GLU A 166 14.85 9.37 3.68
CA GLU A 166 14.84 10.69 3.06
C GLU A 166 13.40 11.18 2.83
N PRO A 167 13.19 12.51 2.78
CA PRO A 167 11.95 13.07 2.26
C PRO A 167 11.64 12.55 0.85
N LEU A 168 10.35 12.52 0.50
CA LEU A 168 9.93 12.14 -0.84
C LEU A 168 10.41 13.15 -1.90
N PRO A 169 10.71 12.69 -3.14
CA PRO A 169 11.13 13.59 -4.22
C PRO A 169 10.13 14.72 -4.50
N ASP A 170 10.63 15.88 -4.91
CA ASP A 170 9.79 17.08 -5.14
C ASP A 170 8.87 16.95 -6.35
N VAL A 171 9.19 16.07 -7.31
CA VAL A 171 8.47 15.89 -8.58
C VAL A 171 7.99 14.44 -8.73
N GLU A 172 6.79 14.28 -9.28
CA GLU A 172 6.13 12.97 -9.45
C GLU A 172 7.00 11.97 -10.25
N ASP A 173 7.66 12.43 -11.32
CA ASP A 173 8.51 11.58 -12.15
C ASP A 173 9.71 11.00 -11.36
N ASP A 174 10.39 11.83 -10.57
CA ASP A 174 11.52 11.41 -9.73
C ASP A 174 11.06 10.46 -8.61
N PHE A 175 9.83 10.66 -8.10
CA PHE A 175 9.21 9.72 -7.16
C PHE A 175 9.02 8.36 -7.79
N PHE A 176 8.46 8.27 -9.00
CA PHE A 176 8.25 6.99 -9.67
C PHE A 176 9.57 6.32 -10.10
N GLU A 177 10.56 7.07 -10.56
CA GLU A 177 11.89 6.53 -10.83
C GLU A 177 12.47 5.84 -9.59
N ARG A 178 12.42 6.53 -8.45
CA ARG A 178 12.90 5.99 -7.18
C ARG A 178 12.03 4.82 -6.71
N LEU A 179 10.71 4.93 -6.81
CA LEU A 179 9.78 3.90 -6.40
C LEU A 179 10.02 2.60 -7.18
N HIS A 180 10.13 2.66 -8.49
CA HIS A 180 10.34 1.47 -9.35
C HIS A 180 11.73 0.86 -9.18
N LEU A 181 12.71 1.61 -8.70
CA LEU A 181 14.00 1.05 -8.27
C LEU A 181 13.83 0.19 -7.01
N TRP A 182 13.15 0.73 -5.99
CA TRP A 182 12.97 0.06 -4.69
C TRP A 182 11.94 -1.07 -4.73
N PHE A 183 10.92 -0.94 -5.57
CA PHE A 183 9.79 -1.86 -5.68
C PHE A 183 9.53 -2.17 -7.17
N PRO A 184 10.35 -3.04 -7.80
CA PRO A 184 10.33 -3.21 -9.25
C PRO A 184 9.04 -3.82 -9.80
N CYS A 185 8.30 -4.57 -9.00
CA CYS A 185 7.07 -5.22 -9.42
C CYS A 185 5.93 -4.79 -8.50
N ILE A 186 5.07 -3.88 -8.95
CA ILE A 186 3.87 -3.45 -8.21
C ILE A 186 2.62 -3.71 -9.07
N TYR A 187 1.59 -4.27 -8.44
CA TYR A 187 0.23 -4.32 -8.97
C TYR A 187 -0.74 -3.64 -8.02
N ASP A 188 -1.28 -2.49 -8.43
CA ASP A 188 -2.34 -1.81 -7.70
C ASP A 188 -3.71 -2.33 -8.17
N VAL A 189 -4.41 -3.05 -7.30
CA VAL A 189 -5.72 -3.64 -7.56
C VAL A 189 -6.74 -2.57 -7.99
N LYS A 190 -6.75 -1.40 -7.35
CA LYS A 190 -7.67 -0.29 -7.70
C LYS A 190 -7.40 0.22 -9.12
N TYR A 191 -6.13 0.23 -9.55
CA TYR A 191 -5.78 0.56 -10.93
C TYR A 191 -6.28 -0.51 -11.91
N ILE A 192 -6.04 -1.80 -11.61
CA ILE A 192 -6.45 -2.92 -12.46
C ILE A 192 -7.97 -2.97 -12.64
N MET A 193 -8.73 -2.73 -11.56
CA MET A 193 -10.19 -2.69 -11.54
C MET A 193 -10.81 -1.73 -12.56
N ARG A 194 -10.08 -0.73 -13.08
CA ARG A 194 -10.57 0.14 -14.16
C ARG A 194 -10.88 -0.64 -15.45
N SER A 195 -10.29 -1.82 -15.61
CA SER A 195 -10.58 -2.75 -16.70
C SER A 195 -11.75 -3.71 -16.40
N CYS A 196 -12.24 -3.71 -15.15
CA CYS A 196 -13.33 -4.55 -14.66
C CYS A 196 -14.61 -3.74 -14.56
N LYS A 197 -15.59 -3.98 -15.43
CA LYS A 197 -16.85 -3.19 -15.45
C LYS A 197 -17.72 -3.38 -14.20
N SER A 198 -17.59 -4.53 -13.53
CA SER A 198 -18.43 -4.95 -12.41
C SER A 198 -17.90 -4.53 -11.05
N LEU A 199 -16.62 -4.18 -10.91
CA LEU A 199 -16.00 -3.86 -9.62
C LEU A 199 -15.86 -2.35 -9.45
N LYS A 200 -16.38 -1.83 -8.33
CA LYS A 200 -16.33 -0.42 -7.94
C LYS A 200 -16.26 -0.34 -6.41
N GLY A 201 -16.22 0.88 -5.87
CA GLY A 201 -16.03 1.05 -4.44
C GLY A 201 -14.60 0.72 -4.03
N GLY A 202 -14.29 0.69 -2.75
CA GLY A 202 -12.96 0.32 -2.29
C GLY A 202 -12.88 -1.11 -1.78
N LEU A 203 -11.97 -1.37 -0.84
CA LEU A 203 -11.45 -2.69 -0.56
C LEU A 203 -12.54 -3.66 -0.07
N GLN A 204 -13.39 -3.20 0.85
CA GLN A 204 -14.48 -4.02 1.40
C GLN A 204 -15.60 -4.26 0.38
N ASP A 205 -16.02 -3.23 -0.37
CA ASP A 205 -17.00 -3.39 -1.45
C ASP A 205 -16.56 -4.48 -2.45
N VAL A 206 -15.29 -4.43 -2.85
CA VAL A 206 -14.72 -5.38 -3.81
C VAL A 206 -14.61 -6.78 -3.20
N ALA A 207 -14.31 -6.90 -1.91
CA ALA A 207 -14.35 -8.18 -1.22
C ALA A 207 -15.75 -8.79 -1.24
N ASP A 208 -16.77 -7.98 -0.96
CA ASP A 208 -18.17 -8.41 -0.92
C ASP A 208 -18.67 -8.83 -2.31
N ASP A 209 -18.37 -8.04 -3.35
CA ASP A 209 -18.65 -8.35 -4.75
C ASP A 209 -18.00 -9.67 -5.21
N LEU A 210 -16.77 -9.93 -4.76
CA LEU A 210 -16.03 -11.16 -5.05
C LEU A 210 -16.33 -12.31 -4.09
N GLN A 211 -17.22 -12.10 -3.12
CA GLN A 211 -17.63 -13.05 -2.08
C GLN A 211 -16.45 -13.57 -1.24
N ILE A 212 -15.54 -12.68 -0.88
CA ILE A 212 -14.36 -12.96 -0.07
C ILE A 212 -14.63 -12.54 1.37
N SER A 213 -14.52 -13.48 2.30
CA SER A 213 -14.65 -13.17 3.73
C SER A 213 -13.34 -12.62 4.28
N ARG A 214 -13.42 -11.47 4.96
CA ARG A 214 -12.32 -10.89 5.71
C ARG A 214 -11.87 -11.78 6.87
N ILE A 215 -10.56 -11.80 7.12
CA ILE A 215 -9.95 -12.42 8.29
C ILE A 215 -9.18 -11.34 9.03
N GLY A 216 -9.56 -11.09 10.29
CA GLY A 216 -9.00 -10.01 11.09
C GLY A 216 -9.94 -8.81 11.20
N GLN A 217 -9.48 -7.79 11.91
CA GLN A 217 -10.24 -6.57 12.17
C GLN A 217 -10.17 -5.64 10.96
N GLN A 218 -11.28 -5.00 10.58
CA GLN A 218 -11.26 -3.97 9.53
C GLN A 218 -10.51 -2.73 10.04
N HIS A 219 -9.79 -2.00 9.18
CA HIS A 219 -8.96 -0.84 9.55
C HIS A 219 -7.77 -1.21 10.41
N GLN A 220 -7.17 -2.33 10.06
CA GLN A 220 -5.88 -2.73 10.56
C GLN A 220 -5.10 -3.33 9.41
N ALA A 221 -3.92 -2.76 9.16
CA ALA A 221 -3.13 -3.04 7.98
C ALA A 221 -2.88 -4.55 7.75
N GLY A 222 -2.74 -5.36 8.82
CA GLY A 222 -2.60 -6.81 8.69
C GLY A 222 -3.81 -7.44 7.98
N SER A 223 -5.01 -7.19 8.48
CA SER A 223 -6.26 -7.69 7.91
C SER A 223 -6.50 -7.17 6.50
N ASP A 224 -6.25 -5.89 6.27
CA ASP A 224 -6.45 -5.22 4.98
C ASP A 224 -5.45 -5.69 3.91
N SER A 225 -4.17 -5.89 4.27
CA SER A 225 -3.18 -6.49 3.36
C SER A 225 -3.54 -7.93 2.97
N LEU A 226 -4.11 -8.72 3.90
CA LEU A 226 -4.54 -10.09 3.61
C LEU A 226 -5.74 -10.07 2.66
N LEU A 227 -6.72 -9.21 2.91
CA LEU A 227 -7.88 -9.06 2.04
C LEU A 227 -7.47 -8.59 0.63
N THR A 228 -6.51 -7.67 0.55
CA THR A 228 -5.90 -7.21 -0.71
C THR A 228 -5.29 -8.36 -1.51
N ALA A 229 -4.53 -9.25 -0.87
CA ALA A 229 -3.99 -10.45 -1.53
C ALA A 229 -5.12 -11.32 -2.10
N LEU A 230 -6.12 -11.65 -1.26
CA LEU A 230 -7.22 -12.52 -1.65
C LEU A 230 -8.02 -11.95 -2.83
N ILE A 231 -8.30 -10.65 -2.81
CA ILE A 231 -8.97 -9.93 -3.91
C ILE A 231 -8.14 -10.02 -5.18
N PHE A 232 -6.84 -9.73 -5.12
CA PHE A 232 -5.98 -9.73 -6.29
C PHE A 232 -6.01 -11.08 -7.02
N PHE A 233 -5.81 -12.18 -6.29
CA PHE A 233 -5.80 -13.52 -6.91
C PHE A 233 -7.18 -13.93 -7.41
N LYS A 234 -8.25 -13.67 -6.64
CA LYS A 234 -9.62 -13.95 -7.09
C LYS A 234 -9.98 -13.17 -8.34
N MET A 235 -9.64 -11.89 -8.39
CA MET A 235 -9.87 -11.02 -9.54
C MET A 235 -9.07 -11.49 -10.76
N ARG A 236 -7.77 -11.74 -10.59
CA ARG A 236 -6.90 -12.26 -11.67
C ARG A 236 -7.46 -13.53 -12.28
N ASP A 237 -7.86 -14.48 -11.46
CA ASP A 237 -8.29 -15.80 -11.94
C ASP A 237 -9.68 -15.74 -12.59
N SER A 238 -10.60 -14.92 -12.06
CA SER A 238 -11.99 -14.86 -12.55
C SER A 238 -12.23 -13.85 -13.68
N MET A 239 -11.38 -12.83 -13.82
CA MET A 239 -11.58 -11.73 -14.77
C MET A 239 -10.47 -11.59 -15.81
N PHE A 240 -9.32 -12.24 -15.60
CA PHE A 240 -8.14 -12.14 -16.47
C PHE A 240 -7.56 -13.51 -16.85
N ASP A 241 -8.36 -14.58 -16.74
CA ASP A 241 -7.94 -15.95 -17.08
C ASP A 241 -6.61 -16.39 -16.42
N GLY A 242 -6.34 -15.87 -15.21
CA GLY A 242 -5.14 -16.16 -14.44
C GLY A 242 -3.88 -15.37 -14.85
N VAL A 243 -3.94 -14.50 -15.87
CA VAL A 243 -2.77 -13.80 -16.42
C VAL A 243 -3.04 -12.30 -16.61
N LEU A 244 -2.25 -11.46 -15.92
CA LEU A 244 -2.24 -10.01 -16.13
C LEU A 244 -1.19 -9.61 -17.17
N GLU A 245 -1.56 -8.74 -18.11
CA GLU A 245 -0.64 -8.16 -19.07
C GLU A 245 0.30 -7.14 -18.37
N GLU A 246 1.58 -7.48 -18.19
CA GLU A 246 2.54 -6.60 -17.50
C GLU A 246 2.59 -5.18 -18.09
N SER A 247 2.60 -5.05 -19.43
CA SER A 247 2.66 -3.75 -20.11
C SER A 247 1.49 -2.80 -19.80
N LYS A 248 0.36 -3.35 -19.29
CA LYS A 248 -0.85 -2.60 -18.96
C LYS A 248 -1.03 -2.34 -17.47
N TYR A 249 -0.38 -3.10 -16.59
CA TYR A 249 -0.69 -3.09 -15.15
C TYR A 249 0.54 -3.00 -14.24
N LEU A 250 1.71 -3.45 -14.69
CA LEU A 250 2.91 -3.52 -13.87
C LEU A 250 3.49 -2.13 -13.60
N GLY A 251 3.65 -1.80 -12.32
CA GLY A 251 4.21 -0.53 -11.84
C GLY A 251 3.25 0.65 -11.85
N TYR A 252 1.99 0.44 -12.22
CA TYR A 252 1.00 1.52 -12.25
C TYR A 252 0.25 1.64 -10.93
N ILE A 253 0.14 2.87 -10.42
CA ILE A 253 -0.55 3.21 -9.17
C ILE A 253 -1.78 4.06 -9.48
N TYR A 254 -2.88 3.77 -8.80
CA TYR A 254 -4.12 4.53 -8.95
C TYR A 254 -3.94 6.00 -8.52
N GLY A 255 -4.52 6.94 -9.28
CA GLY A 255 -4.49 8.37 -8.96
C GLY A 255 -3.29 9.17 -9.49
N PHE A 256 -2.32 8.49 -10.13
CA PHE A 256 -1.10 9.10 -10.67
C PHE A 256 -1.03 9.10 -12.20
N SER A 257 -0.11 9.89 -12.75
CA SER A 257 0.12 10.05 -14.19
C SER A 257 0.68 8.78 -14.85
N ASN A 258 1.47 7.99 -14.10
CA ASN A 258 2.05 6.73 -14.57
C ASN A 258 2.86 6.91 -15.89
N ALA A 259 3.83 7.82 -15.85
CA ALA A 259 4.57 8.30 -17.02
C ALA A 259 5.57 7.27 -17.60
N THR A 260 5.97 6.26 -16.83
CA THR A 260 6.89 5.19 -17.27
C THR A 260 6.14 3.88 -17.53
N SER A 261 6.71 2.99 -18.33
CA SER A 261 6.20 1.63 -18.53
C SER A 261 7.31 0.61 -18.34
N ALA A 262 6.98 -0.51 -17.69
CA ALA A 262 7.87 -1.63 -17.46
C ALA A 262 8.07 -2.46 -18.73
N THR A 263 9.29 -2.94 -18.97
CA THR A 263 9.61 -3.96 -19.99
C THR A 263 10.67 -4.90 -19.45
N ARG A 264 10.46 -6.21 -19.59
CA ARG A 264 11.48 -7.21 -19.26
C ARG A 264 12.50 -7.33 -20.39
N THR A 265 13.77 -7.24 -20.02
CA THR A 265 14.91 -7.48 -20.94
C THR A 265 15.03 -8.96 -21.27
N GLN A 266 15.88 -9.29 -22.25
CA GLN A 266 16.20 -10.69 -22.58
C GLN A 266 16.76 -11.49 -21.40
N ASN A 267 17.38 -10.81 -20.43
CA ASN A 267 17.96 -11.42 -19.23
C ASN A 267 16.97 -11.48 -18.05
N GLY A 268 15.70 -11.10 -18.25
CA GLY A 268 14.65 -11.15 -17.23
C GLY A 268 14.51 -9.90 -16.36
N HIS A 269 15.53 -9.03 -16.33
CA HIS A 269 15.48 -7.77 -15.56
C HIS A 269 14.44 -6.80 -16.09
N LEU A 270 13.77 -6.10 -15.17
CA LEU A 270 12.82 -5.05 -15.48
C LEU A 270 13.52 -3.72 -15.73
N LEU A 271 13.09 -3.03 -16.79
CA LEU A 271 13.46 -1.65 -17.09
C LEU A 271 12.20 -0.80 -17.21
N TYR A 272 12.23 0.34 -16.54
CA TYR A 272 11.20 1.38 -16.67
C TYR A 272 11.70 2.46 -17.62
N ALA A 273 10.89 2.79 -18.63
CA ALA A 273 11.20 3.83 -19.60
C ALA A 273 10.01 4.78 -19.78
N PRO A 274 10.25 6.07 -20.11
CA PRO A 274 9.17 7.01 -20.40
C PRO A 274 8.25 6.50 -21.51
N ARG A 275 6.94 6.67 -21.32
CA ARG A 275 5.94 6.26 -22.31
C ARG A 275 5.94 7.21 -23.50
N ALA A 276 5.96 6.65 -24.71
CA ALA A 276 5.99 7.40 -25.96
C ALA A 276 4.75 8.29 -26.21
N ASN A 277 3.66 8.11 -25.46
CA ASN A 277 2.43 8.90 -25.53
C ASN A 277 1.72 8.93 -24.15
N ALA A 278 2.21 9.70 -23.19
CA ALA A 278 1.46 9.98 -21.97
C ALA A 278 0.22 10.82 -22.33
N THR A 279 -0.92 10.19 -22.58
CA THR A 279 -2.20 10.88 -22.71
C THR A 279 -2.63 11.39 -21.32
N PRO A 280 -2.99 12.68 -21.16
CA PRO A 280 -3.53 13.17 -19.91
C PRO A 280 -4.80 12.37 -19.55
N VAL A 281 -4.87 11.85 -18.32
CA VAL A 281 -6.07 11.18 -17.82
C VAL A 281 -7.23 12.21 -17.81
N PRO A 282 -8.43 11.89 -18.34
CA PRO A 282 -9.52 12.87 -18.41
C PRO A 282 -9.95 13.37 -17.04
N ALA A 283 -10.22 14.68 -16.94
CA ALA A 283 -10.61 15.37 -15.71
C ALA A 283 -11.82 14.77 -14.96
N HIS A 284 -12.66 13.98 -15.65
CA HIS A 284 -13.85 13.34 -15.06
C HIS A 284 -13.54 12.14 -14.15
N ALA A 285 -12.32 11.58 -14.17
CA ALA A 285 -11.89 10.59 -13.18
C ALA A 285 -11.46 11.23 -11.84
N ASN A 286 -11.41 12.57 -11.75
CA ASN A 286 -10.83 13.31 -10.62
C ASN A 286 -11.86 13.99 -9.71
N ALA A 287 -13.16 13.88 -9.99
CA ALA A 287 -14.17 14.34 -9.04
C ALA A 287 -14.17 13.46 -7.77
N ASP A 288 -13.96 12.14 -7.93
CA ASP A 288 -13.93 11.19 -6.80
C ASP A 288 -12.65 11.33 -5.95
N ALA A 289 -11.53 11.76 -6.54
CA ALA A 289 -10.27 11.99 -5.83
C ALA A 289 -10.21 13.33 -5.07
N LEU A 290 -10.96 14.34 -5.53
CA LEU A 290 -11.17 15.59 -4.78
C LEU A 290 -12.35 15.51 -3.81
N ALA A 291 -13.39 14.71 -4.09
CA ALA A 291 -14.50 14.48 -3.17
C ALA A 291 -14.08 13.60 -1.98
N SER A 292 -13.29 12.54 -2.19
CA SER A 292 -12.67 11.77 -1.09
C SER A 292 -11.72 12.61 -0.22
N ALA A 293 -11.29 13.75 -0.74
CA ALA A 293 -10.46 14.75 -0.07
C ALA A 293 -11.26 15.92 0.57
N HIS A 294 -12.53 16.12 0.21
CA HIS A 294 -13.35 17.28 0.59
C HIS A 294 -14.70 16.95 1.23
N THR A 295 -15.12 15.69 1.30
CA THR A 295 -16.26 15.25 2.12
C THR A 295 -15.80 14.23 3.15
N HIS A 296 -15.15 14.70 4.21
CA HIS A 296 -15.32 14.07 5.52
C HIS A 296 -16.66 14.58 6.09
N SER A 297 -17.74 14.17 5.44
CA SER A 297 -19.06 14.19 6.05
C SER A 297 -19.18 12.89 6.88
N PRO A 298 -19.91 12.91 8.00
CA PRO A 298 -20.01 11.77 8.93
C PRO A 298 -20.53 10.45 8.33
N ASP A 299 -21.03 10.48 7.08
CA ASP A 299 -21.66 9.36 6.40
C ASP A 299 -20.83 8.77 5.23
N ASP A 300 -19.60 9.26 5.01
CA ASP A 300 -18.71 8.85 3.88
C ASP A 300 -17.39 8.21 4.40
N VAL A 301 -17.45 7.55 5.56
CA VAL A 301 -16.33 6.89 6.28
C VAL A 301 -16.00 5.55 5.63
N GLY A 302 -15.79 5.61 4.31
CA GLY A 302 -16.18 4.56 3.39
C GLY A 302 -15.33 4.55 2.10
N VAL A 303 -14.05 4.98 2.13
CA VAL A 303 -13.02 4.41 1.22
C VAL A 303 -11.65 4.31 1.90
N GLY A 304 -11.27 3.11 2.35
CA GLY A 304 -10.30 2.91 3.44
C GLY A 304 -10.91 3.00 4.85
N ILE A 305 -12.24 2.93 4.97
CA ILE A 305 -13.06 1.70 5.07
C ILE A 305 -13.76 1.56 3.75
N GLU A 306 -13.85 0.42 3.10
CA GLU A 306 -14.44 0.28 1.74
C GLU A 306 -13.66 1.03 0.67
#